data_AF-A0A7C3WJM7-F1
#
_entry.id   AF-A0A7C3WJM7-F1
#
_cell.length_a   1.000
_cell.length_b   1.000
_cell.length_c   1.000
_cell.angle_alpha   90.00
_cell.angle_beta   90.00
_cell.angle_gamma   90.00
#
_symmetry.space_group_name_H-M   'P 1'
#
loop_
_entity.id
_entity.type
_entity.pdbx_description
1 polymer ?
#
loop_
_entity_poly.entity_id
_entity_poly.type
_entity_poly.pdbx_seq_one_letter_code
_entity_poly.pdbx_strand_id
1 'polypeptide(L)' 'MPTTIINIYVNDRNIRYTGELETTLKEGDKVSILPAVAGG' A
#
# COMPACT_ATOMS: atom_id res chain seq x y z
N MET A 1 15.88 -7.70 14.94
CA MET A 1 15.60 -8.18 13.57
C MET A 1 15.10 -6.98 12.77
N PRO A 2 15.60 -6.70 11.57
CA PRO A 2 15.09 -5.58 10.77
C PRO A 2 13.64 -5.88 10.36
N THR A 3 12.74 -4.92 10.62
CA THR A 3 11.35 -5.00 10.17
C THR A 3 11.29 -4.52 8.73
N THR A 4 10.90 -5.40 7.81
CA THR A 4 10.60 -4.99 6.44
C THR A 4 9.32 -4.17 6.46
N ILE A 5 9.43 -2.88 6.15
CA ILE A 5 8.27 -2.01 5.98
C ILE A 5 7.83 -2.12 4.51
N ILE A 6 6.53 -2.28 4.28
CA ILE A 6 5.92 -2.40 2.96
C ILE A 6 4.88 -1.31 2.82
N ASN A 7 4.79 -0.69 1.64
CA ASN A 7 3.74 0.23 1.29
C ASN A 7 2.75 -0.47 0.34
N ILE A 8 1.47 -0.31 0.61
CA ILE A 8 0.38 -0.85 -0.20
C ILE A 8 -0.43 0.31 -0.76
N TYR A 9 -0.78 0.21 -2.04
CA TYR A 9 -1.55 1.20 -2.76
C TYR A 9 -2.73 0.56 -3.49
N VAL A 10 -3.85 1.27 -3.53
CA VAL A 10 -5.02 0.95 -4.37
C VAL A 10 -5.24 2.12 -5.31
N ASN A 11 -5.19 1.88 -6.63
CA ASN A 11 -5.27 2.91 -7.67
C ASN A 11 -4.36 4.11 -7.37
N ASP A 12 -3.09 3.81 -7.10
CA ASP A 12 -2.00 4.76 -6.80
C ASP A 12 -2.15 5.56 -5.49
N ARG A 13 -3.13 5.22 -4.65
CA ARG A 13 -3.33 5.84 -3.33
C ARG A 13 -2.89 4.92 -2.21
N ASN A 14 -2.08 5.42 -1.27
CA ASN A 14 -1.59 4.62 -0.16
C ASN A 14 -2.73 4.28 0.82
N ILE A 15 -2.85 2.99 1.18
CA ILE A 15 -3.97 2.51 2.00
C ILE A 15 -4.03 3.15 3.39
N ARG A 16 -2.91 3.67 3.90
CA ARG A 16 -2.86 4.39 5.19
C ARG A 16 -3.80 5.59 5.27
N TYR A 17 -4.27 6.09 4.13
CA TYR A 17 -5.20 7.22 4.03
C TYR A 17 -6.61 6.80 3.57
N THR A 18 -6.85 5.51 3.34
CA THR A 18 -8.12 5.00 2.79
C THR A 18 -8.78 3.92 3.64
N GLY A 19 -8.28 3.65 4.84
CA GLY A 19 -8.83 2.64 5.75
C GLY A 19 -7.86 1.49 6.08
N GLU A 20 -6.57 1.64 5.78
CA GLU A 20 -5.54 0.64 6.01
C GLU A 20 -5.94 -0.70 5.38
N LEU A 21 -5.89 -1.81 6.14
CA LEU A 21 -6.23 -3.13 5.65
C LEU A 21 -7.73 -3.31 5.34
N GLU A 22 -8.58 -2.43 5.88
CA GLU A 22 -10.03 -2.41 5.60
C GLU A 22 -10.38 -1.60 4.35
N THR A 23 -9.38 -1.13 3.58
CA THR A 23 -9.61 -0.45 2.31
C THR A 23 -10.42 -1.35 1.38
N THR A 24 -11.67 -0.95 1.09
CA THR A 24 -12.57 -1.70 0.23
C THR A 24 -12.05 -1.72 -1.21
N LEU A 25 -11.99 -2.91 -1.80
CA LEU A 25 -11.64 -3.11 -3.21
C LEU A 25 -12.88 -3.32 -4.07
N LYS A 26 -12.81 -2.85 -5.31
CA LYS A 26 -13.79 -3.12 -6.36
C LYS A 26 -13.13 -3.87 -7.50
N GLU A 27 -13.96 -4.53 -8.31
CA GLU A 27 -13.49 -5.14 -9.54
C GLU A 27 -12.83 -4.08 -10.44
N GLY A 28 -11.65 -4.42 -10.96
CA GLY A 28 -10.85 -3.52 -11.79
C GLY A 28 -9.86 -2.62 -11.02
N ASP A 29 -9.91 -2.59 -9.69
CA ASP A 29 -8.93 -1.84 -8.90
C ASP A 29 -7.52 -2.44 -9.01
N LYS A 30 -6.51 -1.57 -9.10
CA LYS A 30 -5.11 -1.99 -9.14
C LYS A 30 -4.47 -1.90 -7.76
N VAL A 31 -3.92 -3.01 -7.30
CA VAL A 31 -3.15 -3.08 -6.06
C VAL A 31 -1.66 -3.11 -6.37
N SER A 32 -0.91 -2.19 -5.75
CA SER A 32 0.56 -2.15 -5.85
C SER A 32 1.18 -2.35 -4.48
N ILE A 33 2.21 -3.20 -4.43
CA ILE A 33 2.96 -3.52 -3.21
C ILE A 33 4.42 -3.16 -3.45
N LEU A 34 4.92 -2.23 -2.67
CA LEU A 34 6.27 -1.69 -2.82
C LEU A 34 7.03 -1.84 -1.49
N PRO A 35 8.26 -2.34 -1.50
CA PRO A 35 9.10 -2.24 -0.31
C PRO A 35 9.28 -0.77 0.06
N ALA A 36 9.32 -0.46 1.36
CA ALA A 36 9.64 0.88 1.80
C ALA A 36 11.11 1.18 1.50
N VAL A 37 11.34 1.82 0.36
CA VAL A 37 12.63 2.43 0.04
C VAL A 37 12.67 3.80 0.71
N ALA A 38 13.64 4.02 1.59
CA ALA A 38 14.02 5.37 1.96
C ALA A 38 14.57 6.03 0.68
N GLY A 39 13.88 7.04 0.16
CA GLY A 39 14.41 7.84 -0.94
C GLY A 39 15.75 8.41 -0.50
N GLY A 40 16.82 8.05 -1.22
CA GLY A 40 18.12 8.71 -1.11
C GLY A 40 18.10 10.07 -1.76
#